data_AF-A0A9D1MMJ6-F1
#
_entry.id   AF-A0A9D1MMJ6-F1
#
_cell.length_a   1.000
_cell.length_b   1.000
_cell.length_c   1.000
_cell.angle_alpha   90.00
_cell.angle_beta   90.00
_cell.angle_gamma   90.00
#
_symmetry.space_group_name_H-M   'P 1'
#
loop_
_entity.id
_entity.type
_entity.pdbx_description
1 polymer ?
#
loop_
_entity_poly.entity_id
_entity_poly.type
_entity_poly.pdbx_seq_one_letter_code
_entity_poly.pdbx_strand_id
1 'polypeptide(L)'
;MKTEVSKFTEFRKYYLSEFEWFDGEDYITFNLVGIDLVKNKAQVTMTDRGRLSAITCDLLTDKDGEIYFEYGAMFTRIYLDDFEEAA
;
A
#
# COMPACT_ATOMS: atom_id res chain seq x y z
N MET A 1 -27.29 1.25 6.20
CA MET A 1 -26.47 1.85 5.13
C MET A 1 -25.39 2.67 5.78
N LYS A 2 -24.12 2.31 5.58
CA LYS A 2 -22.94 2.87 6.26
C LYS A 2 -21.81 2.90 5.23
N THR A 3 -22.08 3.48 4.05
CA THR A 3 -21.40 3.00 2.83
C THR A 3 -20.54 4.03 2.10
N GLU A 4 -20.50 5.29 2.53
CA GLU A 4 -19.75 6.34 1.81
C GLU A 4 -18.81 7.14 2.71
N VAL A 5 -19.26 7.51 3.92
CA VAL A 5 -18.45 8.31 4.87
C VAL A 5 -17.26 7.51 5.46
N SER A 6 -17.45 6.21 5.73
CA SER A 6 -16.41 5.34 6.28
C SER A 6 -15.28 5.10 5.26
N LYS A 7 -15.64 4.79 4.00
CA LYS A 7 -14.68 4.61 2.91
C LYS A 7 -13.83 5.86 2.68
N PHE A 8 -14.44 7.04 2.72
CA PHE A 8 -13.72 8.31 2.54
C PHE A 8 -12.76 8.61 3.71
N THR A 9 -13.13 8.21 4.94
CA THR A 9 -12.29 8.38 6.13
C THR A 9 -11.11 7.40 6.11
N GLU A 10 -11.34 6.15 5.73
CA GLU A 10 -10.28 5.15 5.53
C GLU A 10 -9.32 5.56 4.40
N PHE A 11 -9.84 6.10 3.28
CA PHE A 11 -9.03 6.63 2.20
C PHE A 11 -8.10 7.77 2.65
N ARG A 12 -8.57 8.60 3.60
CA ARG A 12 -7.80 9.71 4.15
C ARG A 12 -6.69 9.27 5.10
N LYS A 13 -6.80 8.09 5.74
CA LYS A 13 -5.74 7.51 6.57
C LYS A 13 -4.47 7.25 5.77
N TYR A 14 -4.61 6.92 4.48
CA TYR A 14 -3.50 6.51 3.61
C TYR A 14 -3.07 7.58 2.60
N TYR A 15 -3.73 8.74 2.58
CA TYR A 15 -3.38 9.81 1.67
C TYR A 15 -2.05 10.42 2.11
N LEU A 16 -1.02 10.29 1.26
CA LEU A 16 0.37 10.64 1.58
C LEU A 16 1.02 9.75 2.63
N SER A 17 0.59 8.49 2.77
CA SER A 17 1.35 7.54 3.61
C SER A 17 2.43 6.84 2.79
N GLU A 18 3.62 6.72 3.36
CA GLU A 18 4.83 6.20 2.74
C GLU A 18 5.38 5.00 3.51
N PHE A 19 5.96 4.06 2.76
CA PHE A 19 6.72 2.94 3.29
C PHE A 19 8.01 2.77 2.48
N GLU A 20 9.15 2.66 3.16
CA GLU A 20 10.45 2.42 2.54
C GLU A 20 10.91 0.98 2.77
N TRP A 21 11.28 0.30 1.69
CA TRP A 21 11.76 -1.07 1.72
C TRP A 21 13.14 -1.18 1.09
N PHE A 22 14.06 -1.86 1.76
CA PHE A 22 15.40 -2.13 1.23
C PHE A 22 15.44 -3.50 0.54
N ASP A 23 15.64 -3.50 -0.79
CA ASP A 23 15.68 -4.72 -1.61
C ASP A 23 17.03 -5.48 -1.50
N GLY A 24 18.01 -4.91 -0.78
CA GLY A 24 19.37 -5.45 -0.68
C GLY A 24 20.43 -4.60 -1.40
N GLU A 25 20.00 -3.70 -2.28
CA GLU A 25 20.87 -2.77 -3.01
C GLU A 25 20.49 -1.30 -2.81
N ASP A 26 19.21 -0.95 -2.93
CA ASP A 26 18.69 0.42 -2.84
C ASP A 26 17.33 0.43 -2.13
N TYR A 27 16.87 1.60 -1.73
CA TYR A 27 15.55 1.78 -1.13
C TYR A 27 14.49 1.96 -2.20
N ILE A 28 13.40 1.23 -2.04
CA ILE A 28 12.18 1.37 -2.83
C ILE A 28 11.15 2.03 -1.94
N THR A 29 10.63 3.16 -2.40
CA THR A 29 9.65 3.95 -1.66
C THR A 29 8.27 3.70 -2.22
N PHE A 30 7.34 3.23 -1.40
CA PHE A 30 5.95 2.98 -1.73
C PHE A 30 5.07 4.06 -1.14
N ASN A 31 4.11 4.55 -1.91
CA ASN A 31 3.14 5.56 -1.51
C ASN A 31 1.74 5.03 -1.82
N LEU A 32 0.86 5.00 -0.82
CA LEU A 32 -0.52 4.58 -1.02
C LEU A 32 -1.33 5.71 -1.63
N VAL A 33 -1.89 5.47 -2.81
CA VAL A 33 -2.67 6.47 -3.55
C VAL A 33 -4.17 6.21 -3.41
N GLY A 34 -4.55 4.96 -3.16
CA GLY A 34 -5.95 4.61 -2.92
C GLY A 34 -6.15 3.15 -2.56
N ILE A 35 -7.17 2.88 -1.77
CA ILE A 35 -7.54 1.53 -1.34
C ILE A 35 -9.04 1.33 -1.58
N ASP A 36 -9.39 0.22 -2.24
CA ASP A 36 -10.76 -0.27 -2.41
C ASP A 36 -10.88 -1.64 -1.73
N LEU A 37 -11.31 -1.63 -0.46
CA LEU A 37 -11.50 -2.85 0.33
C LEU A 37 -12.66 -3.72 -0.17
N VAL A 38 -13.59 -3.18 -0.96
CA VAL A 38 -14.69 -3.98 -1.52
C VAL A 38 -14.18 -4.84 -2.67
N LYS A 39 -13.26 -4.30 -3.46
CA LYS A 39 -12.60 -5.00 -4.56
C LYS A 39 -11.30 -5.70 -4.14
N ASN A 40 -10.86 -5.50 -2.89
CA ASN A 40 -9.56 -5.91 -2.37
C ASN A 40 -8.42 -5.46 -3.29
N LYS A 41 -8.37 -4.16 -3.61
CA LYS A 41 -7.31 -3.60 -4.45
C LYS A 41 -6.71 -2.34 -3.82
N ALA A 42 -5.40 -2.19 -3.97
CA ALA A 42 -4.68 -0.97 -3.66
C ALA A 42 -4.01 -0.40 -4.90
N GLN A 43 -4.04 0.91 -5.03
CA GLN A 43 -3.26 1.66 -6.00
C GLN A 43 -2.05 2.24 -5.28
N VAL A 44 -0.87 1.84 -5.73
CA VAL A 44 0.41 2.17 -5.10
C VAL A 44 1.29 2.86 -6.12
N THR A 45 1.86 4.00 -5.76
CA THR A 45 2.98 4.60 -6.48
C THR A 45 4.28 4.16 -5.84
N MET A 46 5.28 3.90 -6.66
CA MET A 46 6.57 3.39 -6.25
C MET A 46 7.69 4.18 -6.90
N THR A 47 8.69 4.54 -6.11
CA THR A 47 9.95 5.11 -6.59
C THR A 47 11.05 4.08 -6.38
N ASP A 48 11.66 3.63 -7.46
CA ASP A 48 12.74 2.64 -7.47
C ASP A 48 13.90 3.20 -8.29
N ARG A 49 15.04 3.51 -7.66
CA ARG A 49 16.25 4.01 -8.32
C ARG A 49 16.00 5.17 -9.31
N GLY A 50 15.16 6.12 -8.89
CA GLY A 50 14.77 7.30 -9.68
C GLY A 50 13.65 7.07 -10.70
N ARG A 51 13.12 5.85 -10.82
CA ARG A 51 11.96 5.54 -11.65
C ARG A 51 10.68 5.56 -10.81
N LEU A 52 9.76 6.44 -11.17
CA LEU A 52 8.40 6.45 -10.63
C LEU A 52 7.52 5.49 -11.44
N SER A 53 6.72 4.67 -10.76
CA SER A 53 5.73 3.76 -11.37
C SER A 53 4.46 3.74 -10.54
N ALA A 54 3.32 3.49 -11.16
CA ALA A 54 2.04 3.31 -10.47
C ALA A 54 1.48 1.92 -10.83
N ILE A 55 1.12 1.15 -9.82
CA ILE A 55 0.61 -0.21 -9.97
C ILE A 55 -0.66 -0.42 -9.15
N THR A 56 -1.50 -1.33 -9.62
CA THR A 56 -2.65 -1.82 -8.85
C THR A 56 -2.33 -3.20 -8.33
N CYS A 57 -2.29 -3.35 -7.02
CA CYS A 57 -2.05 -4.62 -6.33
C CYS A 57 -3.36 -5.17 -5.78
N ASP A 58 -3.46 -6.50 -5.74
CA ASP A 58 -4.52 -7.16 -4.97
C ASP A 58 -4.14 -7.16 -3.48
N LEU A 59 -5.15 -6.92 -2.64
CA LEU A 59 -5.02 -6.94 -1.19
C LEU A 59 -5.36 -8.33 -0.67
N LEU A 60 -4.51 -8.79 0.24
CA LEU A 60 -4.59 -10.08 0.90
C LEU A 60 -4.71 -9.86 2.40
N THR A 61 -5.18 -10.89 3.11
CA THR A 61 -5.31 -10.87 4.56
C THR A 61 -4.60 -12.08 5.13
N ASP A 62 -3.67 -11.85 6.07
CA ASP A 62 -2.97 -12.95 6.75
C ASP A 62 -3.86 -13.60 7.82
N LYS A 63 -3.39 -14.70 8.43
CA LYS A 63 -4.13 -15.42 9.49
C LYS A 63 -4.46 -14.54 10.70
N ASP A 64 -3.67 -13.50 10.96
CA ASP A 64 -3.89 -12.56 12.05
C ASP A 64 -4.88 -11.42 11.69
N GLY A 65 -5.38 -11.37 10.45
CA GLY A 65 -6.34 -10.36 9.99
C GLY A 65 -5.69 -9.10 9.41
N GLU A 66 -4.37 -9.06 9.32
CA GLU A 66 -3.61 -7.92 8.79
C GLU A 66 -3.65 -7.89 7.26
N ILE A 67 -3.86 -6.70 6.71
CA ILE A 67 -4.02 -6.49 5.27
C ILE A 67 -2.67 -6.11 4.65
N TYR A 68 -2.31 -6.79 3.57
CA TYR A 68 -1.05 -6.58 2.86
C TYR A 68 -1.22 -6.72 1.35
N PHE A 69 -0.22 -6.29 0.60
CA PHE A 69 -0.03 -6.67 -0.80
C PHE A 69 1.34 -7.30 -1.00
N GLU A 70 1.52 -8.04 -2.10
CA GLU A 70 2.77 -8.70 -2.43
C GLU A 70 3.53 -7.90 -3.51
N TYR A 71 4.84 -7.80 -3.34
CA TYR A 71 5.72 -7.10 -4.28
C TYR A 71 6.97 -7.93 -4.61
N GLY A 72 7.42 -7.82 -5.87
CA GLY A 72 8.64 -8.47 -6.36
C GLY A 72 8.50 -9.97 -6.59
N ALA A 73 9.56 -10.58 -7.11
CA ALA A 73 9.58 -12.00 -7.47
C ALA A 73 9.53 -12.94 -6.24
N MET A 74 9.89 -12.44 -5.06
CA MET A 74 9.84 -13.19 -3.80
C MET A 74 8.49 -13.06 -3.10
N PHE A 75 7.52 -12.34 -3.68
CA PHE A 75 6.21 -12.08 -3.07
C PHE A 75 6.36 -11.46 -1.67
N THR A 76 7.26 -10.49 -1.54
CA THR A 76 7.49 -9.76 -0.29
C THR A 76 6.18 -9.13 0.15
N ARG A 77 5.76 -9.42 1.39
CA ARG A 77 4.53 -8.89 1.96
C ARG A 77 4.78 -7.49 2.48
N ILE A 78 4.01 -6.53 1.97
CA ILE A 78 4.04 -5.14 2.38
C ILE A 78 2.71 -4.86 3.07
N TYR A 79 2.73 -4.67 4.39
CA TYR A 79 1.53 -4.48 5.17
C TYR A 79 1.06 -3.03 5.09
N LEU A 80 -0.25 -2.82 5.03
CA LEU A 80 -0.81 -1.47 4.96
C LEU A 80 -0.59 -0.66 6.24
N ASP A 81 -0.39 -1.33 7.37
CA ASP A 81 -0.16 -0.67 8.66
C ASP A 81 1.29 -0.22 8.86
N ASP A 82 2.25 -0.73 8.06
CA ASP A 82 3.64 -0.26 8.04
C ASP A 82 3.80 1.11 7.36
N PHE A 83 2.76 1.61 6.69
CA PHE A 83 2.80 2.92 6.05
C PHE A 83 2.60 4.04 7.09
N GLU A 84 3.55 4.96 7.15
CA GLU A 84 3.50 6.13 8.04
C GLU A 84 3.09 7.38 7.26
N GLU A 85 2.51 8.38 7.94
CA GLU A 85 2.21 9.68 7.31
C GLU A 85 3.52 10.33 6.83
N ALA A 86 3.61 10.63 5.53
CA ALA A 86 4.78 11.30 4.97
C ALA A 86 4.89 12.71 5.57
N ALA A 87 6.06 13.02 6.15
CA ALA A 87 6.35 14.26 6.87
C ALA A 87 6.48 15.50 5.98
#